data_AF-A0A369T4N0-F1
#
_entry.id   AF-A0A369T4N0-F1
#
_cell.length_a   1.000
_cell.length_b   1.000
_cell.length_c   1.000
_cell.angle_alpha   90.00
_cell.angle_beta   90.00
_cell.angle_gamma   90.00
#
_symmetry.space_group_name_H-M   'P 1'
#
loop_
_entity.id
_entity.type
_entity.pdbx_description
1 polymer ?
#
loop_
_entity_poly.entity_id
_entity_poly.type
_entity_poly.pdbx_seq_one_letter_code
_entity_poly.pdbx_strand_id
1 'polypeptide(L)'
;MLPAILAQIGLPILTRVVSSGLSAIDDPAARAASKALGEVGDALAGDRVAPEQLAAANRHVEAMTRLSVERETGVLAQINETMRTEARSEDAYVRRWRPTFGYAVAVTWTVQMAGLTYAVVMTPKHAGEILAAMTHLSVIWSVALSVLGINVAKRSQDKAVAAGRTPAPSLVQRLTAPILGGSEPAGGAQAANAAPAVAPQRPPGPPGGR
;
A
#
# COMPACT_ATOMS: atom_id res chain seq x y z
N MET A 1 26.32 26.03 9.11
CA MET A 1 27.67 25.92 9.73
C MET A 1 27.89 24.54 10.36
N LEU A 2 26.94 23.98 11.10
CA LEU A 2 26.99 22.57 11.57
C LEU A 2 27.25 21.51 10.47
N PRO A 3 26.67 21.58 9.26
CA PRO A 3 26.95 20.60 8.20
C PRO A 3 28.39 20.69 7.66
N ALA A 4 28.95 21.90 7.60
CA ALA A 4 30.30 22.14 7.14
C ALA A 4 31.34 21.63 8.16
N ILE A 5 31.10 21.83 9.45
CA ILE A 5 31.96 21.32 10.53
C ILE A 5 31.90 19.78 10.61
N LEU A 6 30.71 19.18 10.44
CA LEU A 6 30.55 17.72 10.35
C LEU A 6 31.19 17.14 9.10
N ALA A 7 31.14 17.83 7.96
CA ALA A 7 31.83 17.40 6.74
C ALA A 7 33.36 17.53 6.86
N GLN A 8 33.86 18.56 7.54
CA GLN A 8 35.29 18.83 7.64
C GLN A 8 35.99 17.99 8.72
N ILE A 9 35.29 17.61 9.79
CA ILE A 9 35.82 16.78 10.89
C ILE A 9 35.35 15.32 10.77
N GLY A 10 34.11 15.09 10.35
CA GLY A 10 33.50 13.76 10.33
C GLY A 10 33.88 12.91 9.11
N LEU A 11 34.10 13.52 7.95
CA LEU A 11 34.45 12.77 6.73
C LEU A 11 35.82 12.07 6.85
N PRO A 12 36.90 12.70 7.35
CA PRO A 12 38.19 12.02 7.56
C PRO A 12 38.14 10.91 8.62
N ILE A 13 37.26 11.02 9.62
CA ILE A 13 37.06 9.99 10.64
C ILE A 13 36.30 8.80 10.02
N LEU A 14 35.23 9.08 9.26
CA LEU A 14 34.46 8.06 8.56
C LEU A 14 35.31 7.29 7.55
N THR A 15 36.16 7.97 6.76
CA THR A 15 37.03 7.28 5.81
C THR A 15 38.02 6.36 6.51
N ARG A 16 38.57 6.74 7.66
CA ARG A 16 39.45 5.88 8.48
C ARG A 16 38.74 4.66 9.06
N VAL A 17 37.50 4.83 9.52
CA VAL A 17 36.69 3.72 10.06
C VAL A 17 36.30 2.76 8.94
N VAL A 18 35.85 3.28 7.80
CA VAL A 18 35.48 2.46 6.63
C VAL A 18 36.72 1.78 6.02
N SER A 19 37.86 2.46 5.91
CA SER A 19 39.11 1.84 5.44
C SER A 19 39.59 0.74 6.39
N SER A 20 39.48 0.95 7.70
CA SER A 20 39.82 -0.07 8.70
C SER A 20 38.89 -1.28 8.59
N GLY A 21 37.58 -1.06 8.43
CA GLY A 21 36.60 -2.13 8.21
C GLY A 21 36.86 -2.94 6.94
N LEU A 22 37.18 -2.28 5.82
CA LEU A 22 37.53 -2.98 4.57
C LEU A 22 38.88 -3.71 4.66
N SER A 23 39.85 -3.20 5.43
CA SER A 23 41.17 -3.83 5.57
C SER A 23 41.16 -5.18 6.30
N ALA A 24 40.10 -5.43 7.09
CA ALA A 24 39.86 -6.67 7.80
C ALA A 24 39.23 -7.77 6.93
N ILE A 25 38.81 -7.44 5.71
CA ILE A 25 38.26 -8.39 4.74
C ILE A 25 39.40 -8.95 3.88
N ASP A 26 39.55 -10.28 3.86
CA ASP A 26 40.54 -10.97 3.02
C ASP A 26 40.05 -11.11 1.57
N ASP A 27 39.94 -9.97 0.89
CA ASP A 27 39.64 -9.87 -0.53
C ASP A 27 40.57 -8.83 -1.22
N PRO A 28 41.11 -9.11 -2.42
CA PRO A 28 42.00 -8.18 -3.11
C PRO A 28 41.35 -6.83 -3.44
N ALA A 29 40.06 -6.81 -3.79
CA ALA A 29 39.33 -5.58 -4.06
C ALA A 29 39.06 -4.79 -2.77
N ALA A 30 38.79 -5.48 -1.66
CA ALA A 30 38.66 -4.84 -0.35
C ALA A 30 39.97 -4.17 0.12
N ARG A 31 41.12 -4.83 -0.05
CA ARG A 31 42.46 -4.25 0.26
C ARG A 31 42.78 -3.04 -0.62
N ALA A 32 42.45 -3.11 -1.91
CA ALA A 32 42.66 -2.00 -2.84
C ALA A 32 41.80 -0.79 -2.47
N ALA A 33 40.52 -1.02 -2.15
CA ALA A 33 39.60 0.02 -1.71
C ALA A 33 39.99 0.62 -0.36
N SER A 34 40.46 -0.17 0.61
CA SER A 34 40.92 0.36 1.90
C SER A 34 42.13 1.28 1.75
N LYS A 35 43.07 0.92 0.87
CA LYS A 35 44.25 1.75 0.59
C LYS A 35 43.87 3.07 -0.07
N ALA A 36 43.03 3.02 -1.10
CA ALA A 36 42.53 4.21 -1.79
C ALA A 36 41.76 5.16 -0.84
N LEU A 37 40.93 4.62 0.04
CA LEU A 37 40.20 5.41 1.05
C LEU A 37 41.13 6.05 2.10
N GLY A 38 42.21 5.37 2.48
CA GLY A 38 43.25 5.93 3.36
C GLY A 38 43.98 7.12 2.72
N GLU A 39 44.40 6.98 1.46
CA GLU A 39 45.06 8.04 0.69
C GLU A 39 44.17 9.29 0.54
N VAL A 40 42.87 9.09 0.31
CA VAL A 40 41.87 10.18 0.25
C VAL A 40 41.71 10.84 1.62
N GLY A 41 41.64 10.07 2.71
CA GLY A 41 41.57 10.60 4.07
C GLY A 41 42.77 11.47 4.44
N ASP A 42 43.98 11.07 4.05
CA ASP A 42 45.21 11.82 4.30
C ASP A 42 45.35 13.08 3.41
N ALA A 43 44.77 13.05 2.20
CA ALA A 43 44.68 14.23 1.34
C ALA A 43 43.71 15.27 1.92
N LEU A 44 42.59 14.83 2.49
CA LEU A 44 41.61 15.70 3.16
C LEU A 44 42.14 16.26 4.48
N ALA A 45 42.88 15.46 5.27
CA ALA A 45 43.46 15.90 6.54
C ALA A 45 44.68 16.84 6.37
N GLY A 46 45.41 16.69 5.27
CA GLY A 46 46.60 17.50 4.97
C GLY A 46 46.32 18.80 4.20
N ASP A 47 45.06 19.24 4.12
CA ASP A 47 44.61 20.44 3.38
C ASP A 47 45.03 20.45 1.89
N ARG A 48 45.30 19.26 1.32
CA ARG A 48 45.71 19.08 -0.09
C ARG A 48 44.54 19.18 -1.06
N VAL A 49 43.31 19.20 -0.54
CA VAL A 49 42.09 19.39 -1.32
C VAL A 49 41.55 20.78 -1.01
N ALA A 50 41.52 21.66 -2.01
CA ALA A 50 41.06 23.02 -1.82
C ALA A 50 39.59 23.05 -1.33
N PRO A 51 39.27 23.82 -0.28
CA PRO A 51 37.92 23.87 0.29
C PRO A 51 36.86 24.33 -0.72
N GLU A 52 37.26 25.10 -1.73
CA GLU A 52 36.40 25.52 -2.84
C GLU A 52 35.96 24.36 -3.74
N GLN A 53 36.84 23.38 -3.97
CA GLN A 53 36.52 22.19 -4.77
C GLN A 53 35.55 21.27 -4.03
N LEU A 54 35.73 21.11 -2.72
CA LEU A 54 34.78 20.38 -1.86
C LEU A 54 33.43 21.09 -1.80
N ALA A 55 33.41 22.42 -1.66
CA ALA A 55 32.18 23.20 -1.68
C ALA A 55 31.46 23.11 -3.04
N ALA A 56 32.19 23.11 -4.15
CA ALA A 56 31.62 22.93 -5.49
C ALA A 56 31.05 21.52 -5.68
N ALA A 57 31.76 20.48 -5.23
CA ALA A 57 31.27 19.11 -5.25
C ALA A 57 30.01 18.92 -4.40
N ASN A 58 29.98 19.49 -3.19
CA ASN A 58 28.79 19.44 -2.33
C ASN A 58 27.58 20.12 -2.98
N ARG A 59 27.75 21.30 -3.59
CA ARG A 59 26.68 21.96 -4.35
C ARG A 59 26.14 21.10 -5.48
N HIS A 60 27.02 20.38 -6.19
CA HIS A 60 26.62 19.48 -7.25
C HIS A 60 25.83 18.27 -6.72
N VAL A 61 26.29 17.66 -5.61
CA VAL A 61 25.58 16.55 -4.95
C VAL A 61 24.22 17.00 -4.42
N GLU A 62 24.13 18.19 -3.82
CA GLU A 62 22.86 18.78 -3.38
C GLU A 62 21.90 19.02 -4.55
N ALA A 63 22.38 19.56 -5.67
CA ALA A 63 21.57 19.78 -6.87
C ALA A 63 21.08 18.46 -7.48
N MET A 64 21.97 17.45 -7.59
CA MET A 64 21.62 16.11 -8.06
C MET A 64 20.60 15.44 -7.15
N THR A 65 20.79 15.56 -5.83
CA THR A 65 19.86 14.99 -4.84
C THR A 65 18.49 15.64 -4.96
N ARG A 66 18.43 16.97 -5.10
CA ARG A 66 17.19 17.70 -5.32
C ARG A 66 16.47 17.23 -6.59
N LEU A 67 17.18 17.12 -7.71
CA LEU A 67 16.62 16.63 -8.97
C LEU A 67 16.11 15.18 -8.85
N SER A 68 16.84 14.31 -8.15
CA SER A 68 16.40 12.93 -7.89
C SER A 68 15.13 12.88 -7.05
N VAL A 69 15.05 13.68 -5.97
CA VAL A 69 13.85 13.77 -5.13
C VAL A 69 12.66 14.34 -5.91
N GLU A 70 12.86 15.38 -6.72
CA GLU A 70 11.82 15.95 -7.59
C GLU A 70 11.33 14.93 -8.62
N ARG A 71 12.24 14.14 -9.21
CA ARG A 71 11.88 13.05 -10.12
C ARG A 71 11.07 11.97 -9.40
N GLU A 72 11.53 11.50 -8.24
CA GLU A 72 10.85 10.47 -7.46
C GLU A 72 9.46 10.92 -7.04
N THR A 73 9.33 12.13 -6.53
CA THR A 73 8.03 12.71 -6.15
C THR A 73 7.11 12.88 -7.36
N GLY A 74 7.64 13.30 -8.52
CA GLY A 74 6.88 13.37 -9.77
C GLY A 74 6.37 12.01 -10.24
N VAL A 75 7.22 10.98 -10.21
CA VAL A 75 6.85 9.60 -10.56
C VAL A 75 5.78 9.07 -9.61
N LEU A 76 5.96 9.26 -8.31
CA LEU A 76 4.97 8.85 -7.31
C LEU A 76 3.64 9.58 -7.46
N ALA A 77 3.66 10.88 -7.79
CA ALA A 77 2.47 11.66 -8.05
C ALA A 77 1.72 11.12 -9.28
N GLN A 78 2.44 10.86 -10.38
CA GLN A 78 1.86 10.30 -11.60
C GLN A 78 1.26 8.91 -11.36
N ILE A 79 1.96 8.03 -10.65
CA ILE A 79 1.45 6.69 -10.28
C ILE A 79 0.19 6.81 -9.42
N ASN A 80 0.16 7.74 -8.46
CA ASN A 80 -1.05 7.96 -7.64
C ASN A 80 -2.21 8.53 -8.47
N GLU A 81 -1.93 9.39 -9.43
CA GLU A 81 -2.92 9.95 -10.33
C GLU A 81 -3.52 8.87 -11.25
N THR A 82 -2.69 8.01 -11.84
CA THR A 82 -3.17 6.89 -12.67
C THR A 82 -3.98 5.91 -11.84
N MET A 83 -3.51 5.51 -10.64
CA MET A 83 -4.25 4.62 -9.75
C MET A 83 -5.61 5.21 -9.34
N ARG A 84 -5.68 6.50 -9.03
CA ARG A 84 -6.95 7.17 -8.71
C ARG A 84 -7.89 7.23 -9.91
N THR A 85 -7.35 7.44 -11.11
CA THR A 85 -8.11 7.46 -12.35
C THR A 85 -8.67 6.08 -12.67
N GLU A 86 -7.85 5.03 -12.54
CA GLU A 86 -8.26 3.64 -12.70
C GLU A 86 -9.31 3.23 -11.66
N ALA A 87 -9.11 3.60 -10.39
CA ALA A 87 -10.06 3.33 -9.32
C ALA A 87 -11.40 4.07 -9.50
N ARG A 88 -11.38 5.25 -10.13
CA ARG A 88 -12.57 6.03 -10.48
C ARG A 88 -13.18 5.65 -11.83
N SER A 89 -12.52 4.78 -12.60
CA SER A 89 -13.03 4.37 -13.90
C SER A 89 -14.40 3.72 -13.72
N GLU A 90 -15.45 4.42 -14.18
CA GLU A 90 -16.85 4.06 -13.98
C GLU A 90 -17.34 2.99 -14.95
N ASP A 91 -16.51 2.00 -15.29
CA ASP A 91 -16.91 0.96 -16.23
C ASP A 91 -18.18 0.26 -15.74
N ALA A 92 -19.24 0.41 -16.54
CA ALA A 92 -20.56 -0.14 -16.27
C ALA A 92 -20.52 -1.67 -16.16
N TYR A 93 -19.59 -2.34 -16.85
CA TYR A 93 -19.39 -3.78 -16.77
C TYR A 93 -18.81 -4.16 -15.39
N VAL A 94 -17.78 -3.44 -14.92
CA VAL A 94 -17.15 -3.63 -13.60
C VAL A 94 -18.12 -3.35 -12.44
N ARG A 95 -19.10 -2.47 -12.63
CA ARG A 95 -20.14 -2.21 -11.62
C ARG A 95 -21.24 -3.28 -11.59
N ARG A 96 -21.56 -3.87 -12.74
CA ARG A 96 -22.69 -4.80 -12.90
C ARG A 96 -22.31 -6.26 -12.67
N TRP A 97 -21.07 -6.70 -12.91
CA TRP A 97 -20.72 -8.11 -12.75
C TRP A 97 -20.95 -8.64 -11.32
N ARG A 98 -20.65 -7.84 -10.27
CA ARG A 98 -20.82 -8.27 -8.87
C ARG A 98 -22.29 -8.63 -8.55
N PRO A 99 -23.30 -7.77 -8.83
CA PRO A 99 -24.70 -8.16 -8.74
C PRO A 99 -25.09 -9.31 -9.67
N THR A 100 -24.60 -9.32 -10.91
CA THR A 100 -25.00 -10.31 -11.93
C THR A 100 -24.60 -11.72 -11.52
N PHE A 101 -23.40 -11.88 -10.94
CA PHE A 101 -22.96 -13.15 -10.39
C PHE A 101 -23.89 -13.66 -9.28
N GLY A 102 -24.28 -12.78 -8.33
CA GLY A 102 -25.21 -13.15 -7.27
C GLY A 102 -26.57 -13.58 -7.80
N TYR A 103 -27.11 -12.88 -8.81
CA TYR A 103 -28.37 -13.27 -9.45
C TYR A 103 -28.26 -14.59 -10.21
N ALA A 104 -27.17 -14.81 -10.94
CA ALA A 104 -26.93 -16.07 -11.64
C ALA A 104 -26.87 -17.24 -10.66
N VAL A 105 -26.14 -17.10 -9.55
CA VAL A 105 -26.06 -18.12 -8.49
C VAL A 105 -27.44 -18.39 -7.88
N ALA A 106 -28.22 -17.35 -7.58
CA ALA A 106 -29.57 -17.50 -7.02
C ALA A 106 -30.50 -18.24 -7.98
N VAL A 107 -30.51 -17.86 -9.27
CA VAL A 107 -31.31 -18.52 -10.31
C VAL A 107 -30.90 -19.98 -10.46
N THR A 108 -29.61 -20.28 -10.55
CA THR A 108 -29.10 -21.65 -10.64
C THR A 108 -29.53 -22.48 -9.43
N TRP A 109 -29.45 -21.91 -8.22
CA TRP A 109 -29.92 -22.59 -7.01
C TRP A 109 -31.42 -22.88 -7.05
N THR A 110 -32.25 -21.91 -7.45
CA THR A 110 -33.69 -22.10 -7.59
C THR A 110 -34.03 -23.19 -8.61
N VAL A 111 -33.40 -23.16 -9.79
CA VAL A 111 -33.61 -24.16 -10.83
C VAL A 111 -33.16 -25.54 -10.36
N GLN A 112 -32.01 -25.63 -9.69
CA GLN A 112 -31.50 -26.88 -9.14
C GLN A 112 -32.42 -27.47 -8.08
N MET A 113 -32.90 -26.66 -7.13
CA MET A 113 -33.81 -27.13 -6.08
C MET A 113 -35.18 -27.52 -6.65
N ALA A 114 -35.69 -26.77 -7.63
CA ALA A 114 -36.93 -27.14 -8.32
C ALA A 114 -36.78 -28.47 -9.08
N GLY A 115 -35.67 -28.66 -9.80
CA GLY A 115 -35.35 -29.91 -10.50
C GLY A 115 -35.19 -31.09 -9.53
N LEU A 116 -34.54 -30.87 -8.39
CA LEU A 116 -34.38 -31.86 -7.32
C LEU A 116 -35.74 -32.27 -6.74
N THR A 117 -36.59 -31.30 -6.37
CA THR A 117 -37.94 -31.55 -5.86
C THR A 117 -38.77 -32.32 -6.89
N TYR A 118 -38.75 -31.89 -8.16
CA TYR A 118 -39.46 -32.57 -9.24
C TYR A 118 -39.00 -34.03 -9.40
N ALA A 119 -37.68 -34.28 -9.42
CA ALA A 119 -37.12 -35.62 -9.57
C ALA A 119 -37.50 -36.54 -8.40
N VAL A 120 -37.46 -36.05 -7.17
CA VAL A 120 -37.85 -36.82 -5.97
C VAL A 120 -39.34 -37.15 -5.98
N VAL A 121 -40.21 -36.21 -6.37
CA VAL A 121 -41.67 -36.44 -6.44
C VAL A 121 -42.02 -37.44 -7.54
N MET A 122 -41.38 -37.35 -8.71
CA MET A 122 -41.67 -38.23 -9.85
C MET A 122 -41.02 -39.62 -9.72
N THR A 123 -39.89 -39.73 -9.02
CA THR A 123 -39.15 -40.99 -8.86
C THR A 123 -38.75 -41.26 -7.41
N PRO A 124 -39.71 -41.40 -6.48
CA PRO A 124 -39.44 -41.50 -5.04
C PRO A 124 -38.58 -42.71 -4.68
N LYS A 125 -38.67 -43.80 -5.45
CA LYS A 125 -37.81 -44.99 -5.28
C LYS A 125 -36.30 -44.69 -5.40
N HIS A 126 -35.92 -43.64 -6.13
CA HIS A 126 -34.52 -43.23 -6.32
C HIS A 126 -34.14 -42.01 -5.46
N ALA A 127 -35.03 -41.53 -4.57
CA ALA A 127 -34.78 -40.33 -3.79
C ALA A 127 -33.48 -40.39 -2.98
N GLY A 128 -33.15 -41.57 -2.42
CA GLY A 128 -31.89 -41.77 -1.70
C GLY A 128 -30.65 -41.57 -2.58
N GLU A 129 -30.65 -42.16 -3.79
CA GLU A 129 -29.55 -42.02 -4.76
C GLU A 129 -29.42 -40.58 -5.26
N ILE A 130 -30.56 -39.91 -5.54
CA ILE A 130 -30.60 -38.51 -5.98
C ILE A 130 -30.02 -37.58 -4.90
N LEU A 131 -30.40 -37.77 -3.63
CA LEU A 131 -29.87 -36.99 -2.51
C LEU A 131 -28.40 -37.32 -2.21
N ALA A 132 -27.97 -38.57 -2.41
CA ALA A 132 -26.56 -38.92 -2.31
C ALA A 132 -25.73 -38.21 -3.40
N ALA A 133 -26.24 -38.14 -4.63
CA ALA A 133 -25.56 -37.47 -5.74
C ALA A 133 -25.33 -35.98 -5.51
N MET A 134 -26.19 -35.32 -4.71
CA MET A 134 -26.02 -33.92 -4.31
C MET A 134 -24.69 -33.65 -3.59
N THR A 135 -24.12 -34.64 -2.92
CA THR A 135 -22.83 -34.48 -2.23
C THR A 135 -21.68 -34.20 -3.20
N HIS A 136 -21.74 -34.71 -4.43
CA HIS A 136 -20.72 -34.45 -5.46
C HIS A 136 -20.71 -32.99 -5.93
N LEU A 137 -21.81 -32.26 -5.73
CA LEU A 137 -21.92 -30.84 -6.08
C LEU A 137 -21.33 -29.91 -4.99
N SER A 138 -20.91 -30.46 -3.84
CA SER A 138 -20.43 -29.66 -2.71
C SER A 138 -19.21 -28.80 -3.05
N VAL A 139 -18.30 -29.29 -3.89
CA VAL A 139 -17.07 -28.55 -4.26
C VAL A 139 -17.38 -27.36 -5.15
N ILE A 140 -18.27 -27.50 -6.14
CA ILE A 140 -18.63 -26.37 -7.02
C ILE A 140 -19.44 -25.32 -6.23
N TRP A 141 -20.32 -25.76 -5.34
CA TRP A 141 -21.10 -24.87 -4.48
C TRP A 141 -20.25 -24.16 -3.42
N SER A 142 -19.24 -24.82 -2.85
CA SER A 142 -18.35 -24.18 -1.88
C SER A 142 -17.60 -23.01 -2.52
N VAL A 143 -17.02 -23.21 -3.70
CA VAL A 143 -16.33 -22.15 -4.46
C VAL A 143 -17.28 -21.01 -4.81
N ALA A 144 -18.46 -21.33 -5.37
CA ALA A 144 -19.44 -20.32 -5.76
C ALA A 144 -19.91 -19.46 -4.56
N LEU A 145 -20.21 -20.10 -3.43
CA LEU A 145 -20.64 -19.42 -2.21
C LEU A 145 -19.50 -18.64 -1.54
N SER A 146 -18.26 -19.12 -1.61
CA SER A 146 -17.09 -18.37 -1.15
C SER A 146 -16.92 -17.05 -1.93
N VAL A 147 -17.00 -17.10 -3.26
CA VAL A 147 -16.91 -15.90 -4.10
C VAL A 147 -18.08 -14.94 -3.81
N LEU A 148 -19.29 -15.47 -3.67
CA LEU A 148 -20.47 -14.66 -3.29
C LEU A 148 -20.28 -14.00 -1.91
N GLY A 149 -19.77 -14.74 -0.92
CA GLY A 149 -19.48 -14.25 0.42
C GLY A 149 -18.49 -13.08 0.43
N ILE A 150 -17.39 -13.20 -0.32
CA ILE A 150 -16.39 -12.13 -0.49
C ILE A 150 -17.05 -10.89 -1.13
N ASN A 151 -17.84 -11.09 -2.18
CA ASN A 151 -18.55 -10.01 -2.88
C ASN A 151 -19.53 -9.26 -1.96
N VAL A 152 -20.31 -9.99 -1.15
CA VAL A 152 -21.23 -9.39 -0.17
C VAL A 152 -20.48 -8.64 0.92
N ALA A 153 -19.40 -9.22 1.44
CA ALA A 153 -18.56 -8.57 2.46
C ALA A 153 -17.97 -7.25 1.95
N LYS A 154 -17.39 -7.25 0.75
CA LYS A 154 -16.83 -6.04 0.12
C LYS A 154 -17.90 -5.00 -0.15
N ARG A 155 -19.05 -5.39 -0.71
CA ARG A 155 -20.16 -4.47 -0.93
C ARG A 155 -20.71 -3.87 0.38
N SER A 156 -20.70 -4.64 1.47
CA SER A 156 -21.10 -4.14 2.78
C SER A 156 -20.10 -3.10 3.30
N GLN A 157 -18.80 -3.33 3.12
CA GLN A 157 -17.75 -2.36 3.43
C GLN A 157 -17.88 -1.08 2.60
N ASP A 158 -18.09 -1.22 1.28
CA ASP A 158 -18.30 -0.08 0.38
C ASP A 158 -19.49 0.79 0.84
N LYS A 159 -20.60 0.15 1.25
CA LYS A 159 -21.76 0.84 1.82
C LYS A 159 -21.47 1.49 3.18
N ALA A 160 -20.69 0.85 4.04
CA ALA A 160 -20.30 1.40 5.33
C ALA A 160 -19.44 2.66 5.17
N VAL A 161 -18.45 2.62 4.27
CA VAL A 161 -17.59 3.76 3.92
C VAL A 161 -18.42 4.89 3.30
N ALA A 162 -19.32 4.58 2.37
CA ALA A 162 -20.23 5.57 1.78
C ALA A 162 -21.17 6.21 2.82
N ALA A 163 -21.51 5.48 3.89
CA ALA A 163 -22.29 5.96 5.02
C ALA A 163 -21.45 6.66 6.10
N GLY A 164 -20.16 6.92 5.86
CA GLY A 164 -19.25 7.57 6.81
C GLY A 164 -18.87 6.72 8.02
N ARG A 165 -19.12 5.41 7.99
CA ARG A 165 -18.75 4.47 9.07
C ARG A 165 -17.39 3.83 8.75
N THR A 166 -16.55 3.64 9.76
CA THR A 166 -15.37 2.80 9.63
C THR A 166 -15.82 1.33 9.45
N PRO A 167 -15.45 0.67 8.35
CA PRO A 167 -15.88 -0.70 8.09
C PRO A 167 -15.35 -1.63 9.18
N ALA A 168 -16.23 -2.43 9.78
CA ALA A 168 -15.85 -3.42 10.78
C ALA A 168 -14.85 -4.44 10.18
N PRO A 169 -13.86 -4.92 10.96
CA PRO A 169 -12.86 -5.85 10.48
C PRO A 169 -13.52 -7.12 9.94
N SER A 170 -13.08 -7.57 8.77
CA SER A 170 -13.63 -8.75 8.11
C SER A 170 -13.41 -10.01 8.95
N LEU A 171 -14.22 -11.05 8.74
CA LEU A 171 -14.13 -12.29 9.51
C LEU A 171 -12.75 -12.96 9.39
N VAL A 172 -12.12 -12.88 8.20
CA VAL A 172 -10.72 -13.29 7.99
C VAL A 172 -9.78 -12.47 8.87
N GLN A 173 -9.96 -11.15 8.92
CA GLN A 173 -9.14 -10.25 9.73
C GLN A 173 -9.28 -10.51 11.22
N ARG A 174 -10.47 -10.91 11.69
CA ARG A 174 -10.72 -11.35 13.07
C ARG A 174 -10.06 -12.68 13.40
N LEU A 175 -9.95 -13.58 12.42
CA LEU A 175 -9.30 -14.88 12.57
C LEU A 175 -7.77 -14.80 12.46
N THR A 176 -7.23 -13.85 11.70
CA THR A 176 -5.79 -13.65 11.55
C THR A 176 -5.20 -12.66 12.57
N ALA A 177 -6.02 -11.78 13.16
CA ALA A 177 -5.59 -10.84 14.20
C ALA A 177 -4.88 -11.49 15.40
N PRO A 178 -5.30 -12.68 15.90
CA PRO A 178 -4.59 -13.36 16.98
C PRO A 178 -3.26 -13.99 16.51
N ILE A 179 -3.14 -14.34 15.22
CA ILE A 179 -2.01 -15.08 14.66
C ILE A 179 -0.89 -14.12 14.22
N LEU A 180 -1.23 -12.90 13.79
CA LEU A 180 -0.26 -11.90 13.32
C LEU A 180 0.22 -10.92 14.41
N GLY A 181 -0.11 -11.18 15.67
CA GLY A 181 0.45 -10.44 16.81
C GLY A 181 -0.43 -9.30 17.29
N GLY A 182 -0.75 -9.35 18.59
CA GLY A 182 -1.29 -8.22 19.32
C GLY A 182 -0.33 -7.04 19.26
N SER A 183 -0.84 -5.92 18.74
CA SER A 183 -0.51 -4.62 19.29
C SER A 183 -1.82 -4.06 19.82
N GLU A 184 -1.82 -3.73 21.11
CA GLU A 184 -2.92 -3.03 21.77
C GLU A 184 -3.41 -1.85 20.92
N PRO A 185 -4.72 -1.54 20.93
CA PRO A 185 -5.17 -0.23 20.54
C PRO A 185 -4.70 0.78 21.60
N ALA A 186 -3.46 1.25 21.48
CA ALA A 186 -3.03 2.43 22.19
C ALA A 186 -3.87 3.61 21.68
N GLY A 187 -4.71 4.18 22.54
CA GLY A 187 -5.29 5.51 22.31
C GLY A 187 -6.79 5.66 22.48
N GLY A 188 -7.36 5.15 23.57
CA GLY A 188 -8.47 5.86 24.18
C GLY A 188 -7.98 7.15 24.84
N ALA A 189 -7.95 8.26 24.12
CA ALA A 189 -8.09 9.64 24.62
C ALA A 189 -7.76 10.67 23.52
N GLN A 190 -8.76 11.08 22.74
CA GLN A 190 -8.79 12.44 22.18
C GLN A 190 -10.24 12.90 21.99
N ALA A 191 -10.92 13.09 23.13
CA ALA A 191 -11.88 14.18 23.25
C ALA A 191 -11.09 15.49 23.45
N ALA A 192 -11.58 16.58 22.86
CA ALA A 192 -11.07 17.95 22.93
C ALA A 192 -9.89 18.31 21.99
N ASN A 193 -10.19 18.48 20.70
CA ASN A 193 -9.78 19.70 20.01
C ASN A 193 -10.70 19.97 18.80
N ALA A 194 -11.85 20.59 19.08
CA ALA A 194 -12.66 21.20 18.04
C ALA A 194 -11.91 22.43 17.54
N ALA A 195 -11.24 22.31 16.39
CA ALA A 195 -10.78 23.48 15.65
C ALA A 195 -11.99 24.35 15.31
N PRO A 196 -11.94 25.69 15.52
CA PRO A 196 -13.04 26.55 15.17
C PRO A 196 -13.28 26.49 13.66
N ALA A 197 -14.54 26.32 13.27
CA ALA A 197 -14.99 26.36 11.89
C ALA A 197 -14.51 27.67 11.23
N VAL A 198 -13.61 27.54 10.25
CA VAL A 198 -13.29 28.64 9.34
C VAL A 198 -14.53 28.87 8.50
N ALA A 199 -15.21 29.99 8.75
CA ALA A 199 -16.35 30.44 7.96
C ALA A 199 -15.94 30.55 6.47
N PRO A 200 -16.84 30.21 5.52
CA PRO A 200 -16.55 30.38 4.11
C PRO A 200 -16.35 31.86 3.81
N GLN A 201 -15.12 32.24 3.42
CA GLN A 201 -14.87 33.56 2.87
C GLN A 201 -15.66 33.69 1.58
N ARG A 202 -16.63 34.62 1.57
CA ARG A 202 -17.33 35.03 0.35
C ARG A 202 -16.30 35.58 -0.65
N PRO A 203 -16.37 35.23 -1.93
CA PRO A 203 -15.53 35.86 -2.94
C PRO A 203 -15.85 37.37 -3.03
N PRO A 204 -14.86 38.21 -3.34
CA PRO A 204 -15.08 39.64 -3.54
C PRO A 204 -16.05 39.86 -4.71
N GLY A 205 -17.08 40.68 -4.46
CA GLY A 205 -18.01 41.10 -5.50
C GLY A 205 -17.32 41.88 -6.61
N PRO A 206 -17.88 41.88 -7.84
CA PRO A 206 -17.28 42.58 -8.97
C PRO A 206 -17.25 44.10 -8.75
N PRO A 207 -16.24 44.81 -9.28
CA PRO A 207 -16.15 46.26 -9.16
C PRO A 207 -17.33 46.93 -9.87
N GLY A 208 -17.91 47.93 -9.21
CA GLY A 208 -19.10 48.65 -9.65
C GLY A 208 -18.94 49.31 -11.03
N GLY A 209 -20.04 49.34 -11.77
CA GLY A 209 -20.14 50.03 -13.05
C GLY A 209 -21.51 50.67 -13.22
N ARG A 210 -21.61 51.92 -12.77
CA ARG A 210 -22.22 53.12 -13.39
C ARG A 210 -22.81 54.06 -12.34
#